data_AF-A0A365T8K4-F1
#
_entry.id   AF-A0A365T8K4-F1
#
_cell.length_a   1.000
_cell.length_b   1.000
_cell.length_c   1.000
_cell.angle_alpha   90.00
_cell.angle_beta   90.00
_cell.angle_gamma   90.00
#
_symmetry.space_group_name_H-M   'P 1'
#
loop_
_entity.id
_entity.type
_entity.pdbx_description
1 polymer ?
#
loop_
_entity_poly.entity_id
_entity_poly.type
_entity_poly.pdbx_seq_one_letter_code
_entity_poly.pdbx_strand_id
1 'polypeptide(L)'
;MSDPNKKEENNACSKAANRRKFLQGIGTIGLGSSFVGLGQATKDRSNRKSSGNKTNETRPRRVVPGAEGLSADPPSDATILWDGEEASLDDWQHYPDGRDAEWIEHDDYFKVNLGTGDIQPKEAIGDCHLHLEWRVPEGLEGESQGPGNSGLFMMETYEFQILQSYENPTYPSGHAGSYYKYKPGGGSAPLVLPIRPPGEWQEYDLIWRGPRFEDGELVRYPQATLFFNGVAVQTHLDIPGPVWYDTLYDFDHEDFGHPRDSDGTFLEEVPFNLQDHGRSQDVVHFRNIWYRDLPEDPVEIDNPDAMPQYDSSGGDYEMPEQVGPGGVGTTGDAPEDADVLIDDELTLEPGDDDWESDNKYGDAQFHVEYRIPADVKGHGIDRGNSGVLMMGKYEIQIVDMRSYRNDDAEEWAGAFTDQAEPHHDAVREPREWQQLDILWQGPRFDGDEVVPAQVTALLNGVAVQTRLLADGPNADGTLAEYEEHASELPLRLQEDNSRVKFRNTWARSLD
;
A
#
# COMPACT_ATOMS: atom_id res chain seq x y z
N MET A 1 58.23 8.79 28.41
CA MET A 1 59.32 9.80 28.40
C MET A 1 59.60 10.08 26.93
N SER A 2 59.52 11.26 26.34
CA SER A 2 59.01 12.59 26.70
C SER A 2 59.19 13.39 25.41
N ASP A 3 58.14 14.04 24.94
CA ASP A 3 58.17 15.10 23.93
C ASP A 3 58.90 16.36 24.51
N PRO A 4 59.42 17.31 23.69
CA PRO A 4 58.61 18.54 23.51
C PRO A 4 58.82 19.40 22.21
N ASN A 5 57.68 19.95 21.75
CA ASN A 5 57.37 21.36 21.37
C ASN A 5 57.93 22.06 20.11
N LYS A 6 57.00 22.50 19.23
CA LYS A 6 56.57 23.91 18.94
C LYS A 6 55.47 23.90 17.84
N LYS A 7 54.21 24.26 18.10
CA LYS A 7 53.52 25.59 18.19
C LYS A 7 53.37 26.39 16.88
N GLU A 8 52.11 26.55 16.43
CA GLU A 8 51.32 27.78 16.10
C GLU A 8 50.16 27.42 15.14
N GLU A 9 48.89 27.43 15.58
CA GLU A 9 47.90 28.53 15.63
C GLU A 9 47.28 28.92 14.26
N ASN A 10 46.01 28.55 14.01
CA ASN A 10 44.84 29.46 14.14
C ASN A 10 43.53 28.94 13.50
N ASN A 11 42.45 29.09 14.29
CA ASN A 11 41.05 29.43 13.96
C ASN A 11 40.21 28.52 13.04
N ALA A 12 38.88 28.45 13.14
CA ALA A 12 37.87 28.60 14.19
C ALA A 12 36.53 28.47 13.44
N CYS A 13 35.60 27.60 13.87
CA CYS A 13 34.18 27.94 13.87
C CYS A 13 33.38 26.94 14.70
N SER A 14 32.59 27.47 15.61
CA SER A 14 31.70 26.78 16.53
C SER A 14 30.29 26.64 15.93
N LYS A 15 29.53 25.66 16.41
CA LYS A 15 28.10 25.85 16.71
C LYS A 15 27.63 24.89 17.80
N ALA A 16 26.80 25.45 18.67
CA ALA A 16 26.43 25.00 20.00
C ALA A 16 25.48 23.80 20.03
N ALA A 17 25.68 22.92 21.02
CA ALA A 17 24.68 21.97 21.49
C ALA A 17 23.88 22.58 22.65
N ASN A 18 22.55 22.60 22.54
CA ASN A 18 21.64 23.05 23.60
C ASN A 18 21.16 21.86 24.44
N ARG A 19 21.53 21.85 25.73
CA ARG A 19 20.98 20.93 26.75
C ARG A 19 19.72 21.54 27.38
N ARG A 20 18.58 20.84 27.33
CA ARG A 20 17.37 21.19 28.10
C ARG A 20 17.50 20.68 29.53
N LYS A 21 17.21 21.56 30.50
CA LYS A 21 17.15 21.28 31.94
C LYS A 21 15.74 20.86 32.33
N PHE A 22 15.66 19.79 33.11
CA PHE A 22 14.49 19.31 33.83
C PHE A 22 14.19 20.27 35.02
N LEU A 23 12.92 20.65 35.20
CA LEU A 23 12.45 21.32 36.43
C LEU A 23 11.15 20.67 36.89
N GLN A 24 11.21 20.05 38.07
CA GLN A 24 10.07 19.56 38.84
C GLN A 24 9.30 20.74 39.46
N GLY A 25 7.97 20.67 39.40
CA GLY A 25 7.06 21.54 40.14
C GLY A 25 5.83 20.76 40.60
N ILE A 26 5.72 20.55 41.90
CA ILE A 26 4.57 19.97 42.61
C ILE A 26 3.48 21.04 42.76
N GLY A 27 2.20 20.68 42.55
CA GLY A 27 1.08 21.60 42.82
C GLY A 27 -0.34 21.01 42.76
N THR A 28 -0.72 20.30 43.82
CA THR A 28 -2.03 20.25 44.53
C THR A 28 -3.39 20.16 43.79
N ILE A 29 -4.16 19.16 44.25
CA ILE A 29 -5.58 18.84 44.00
C ILE A 29 -6.56 19.96 44.42
N GLY A 30 -7.61 20.17 43.61
CA GLY A 30 -8.82 20.91 43.97
C GLY A 30 -10.06 20.41 43.22
N LEU A 31 -10.91 19.65 43.91
CA LEU A 31 -12.24 19.22 43.47
C LEU A 31 -13.26 20.37 43.52
N GLY A 32 -14.16 20.44 42.54
CA GLY A 32 -15.56 20.80 42.81
C GLY A 32 -16.31 21.62 41.77
N SER A 33 -17.28 20.96 41.14
CA SER A 33 -18.68 21.40 40.89
C SER A 33 -19.08 21.59 39.42
N SER A 34 -20.08 20.80 39.07
CA SER A 34 -20.77 20.65 37.80
C SER A 34 -21.60 21.86 37.39
N PHE A 35 -21.60 22.18 36.09
CA PHE A 35 -22.72 22.83 35.42
C PHE A 35 -22.89 22.20 34.03
N VAL A 36 -24.08 21.62 33.82
CA VAL A 36 -24.56 21.14 32.52
C VAL A 36 -25.05 22.35 31.74
N GLY A 37 -24.46 22.59 30.58
CA GLY A 37 -24.94 23.54 29.58
C GLY A 37 -24.84 22.91 28.20
N LEU A 38 -25.99 22.54 27.62
CA LEU A 38 -26.09 22.26 26.19
C LEU A 38 -25.72 23.54 25.44
N GLY A 39 -24.60 23.52 24.73
CA GLY A 39 -24.23 24.49 23.72
C GLY A 39 -23.74 23.74 22.49
N GLN A 40 -24.40 23.92 21.36
CA GLN A 40 -23.86 23.54 20.05
C GLN A 40 -22.51 24.26 19.89
N ALA A 41 -21.43 23.48 19.92
CA ALA A 41 -20.10 23.98 19.62
C ALA A 41 -19.99 24.16 18.11
N THR A 42 -19.97 25.42 17.66
CA THR A 42 -19.43 25.76 16.36
C THR A 42 -17.94 25.39 16.37
N LYS A 43 -17.52 24.41 15.55
CA LYS A 43 -16.10 24.03 15.38
C LYS A 43 -15.33 25.25 14.84
N ASP A 44 -14.65 25.98 15.73
CA ASP A 44 -13.80 27.11 15.35
C ASP A 44 -12.39 26.56 15.06
N ARG A 45 -12.13 26.20 13.79
CA ARG A 45 -10.86 25.65 13.29
C ARG A 45 -9.75 26.71 13.13
N SER A 46 -9.91 27.92 13.67
CA SER A 46 -9.08 29.09 13.33
C SER A 46 -7.65 29.11 13.93
N ASN A 47 -7.15 28.02 14.52
CA ASN A 47 -5.91 28.07 15.31
C ASN A 47 -4.93 26.90 15.05
N ARG A 48 -4.88 26.39 13.81
CA ARG A 48 -3.78 25.52 13.37
C ARG A 48 -2.50 26.33 13.16
N LYS A 49 -1.34 25.76 13.53
CA LYS A 49 -0.03 26.33 13.17
C LYS A 49 0.05 26.30 11.65
N SER A 50 0.24 27.46 10.99
CA SER A 50 0.47 27.45 9.55
C SER A 50 1.73 26.63 9.26
N SER A 51 1.58 25.51 8.56
CA SER A 51 2.69 24.93 7.82
C SER A 51 3.26 26.06 6.94
N GLY A 52 4.56 26.32 7.08
CA GLY A 52 5.20 27.44 6.39
C GLY A 52 4.95 27.34 4.89
N ASN A 53 4.73 28.48 4.23
CA ASN A 53 4.38 28.61 2.81
C ASN A 53 5.16 27.62 1.91
N LYS A 54 4.58 26.44 1.65
CA LYS A 54 5.15 25.35 0.84
C LYS A 54 5.14 25.79 -0.62
N THR A 55 6.28 25.68 -1.31
CA THR A 55 6.36 26.01 -2.75
C THR A 55 5.53 25.01 -3.56
N ASN A 56 5.17 25.33 -4.80
CA ASN A 56 4.47 24.37 -5.69
C ASN A 56 5.25 23.06 -5.91
N GLU A 57 6.56 23.05 -5.67
CA GLU A 57 7.44 21.89 -5.85
C GLU A 57 7.35 20.88 -4.69
N THR A 58 6.82 21.30 -3.52
CA THR A 58 6.67 20.45 -2.32
C THR A 58 5.22 20.03 -2.08
N ARG A 59 4.33 20.16 -3.06
CA ARG A 59 2.94 19.70 -2.96
C ARG A 59 2.77 18.34 -3.64
N PRO A 60 1.77 17.54 -3.22
CA PRO A 60 1.43 16.30 -3.90
C PRO A 60 1.25 16.53 -5.41
N ARG A 61 2.00 15.78 -6.21
CA ARG A 61 1.96 15.94 -7.67
C ARG A 61 0.63 15.43 -8.19
N ARG A 62 0.09 16.12 -9.19
CA ARG A 62 -1.14 15.69 -9.82
C ARG A 62 -0.89 14.50 -10.75
N VAL A 63 -1.75 13.50 -10.65
CA VAL A 63 -1.79 12.31 -11.49
C VAL A 63 -3.18 12.19 -12.10
N VAL A 64 -3.26 11.86 -13.39
CA VAL A 64 -4.52 11.44 -14.00
C VAL A 64 -4.64 9.93 -13.80
N PRO A 65 -5.59 9.44 -12.99
CA PRO A 65 -5.76 8.01 -12.76
C PRO A 65 -6.30 7.29 -14.00
N GLY A 66 -6.25 5.96 -13.99
CA GLY A 66 -6.93 5.10 -14.96
C GLY A 66 -8.46 5.26 -14.97
N ALA A 67 -9.12 4.64 -15.95
CA ALA A 67 -10.55 4.82 -16.17
C ALA A 67 -11.44 4.19 -15.07
N GLU A 68 -10.99 3.08 -14.48
CA GLU A 68 -11.63 2.38 -13.35
C GLU A 68 -10.70 2.48 -12.11
N GLY A 69 -11.09 2.09 -10.90
CA GLY A 69 -10.32 2.41 -9.66
C GLY A 69 -8.94 1.77 -9.58
N LEU A 70 -8.79 0.64 -8.88
CA LEU A 70 -7.58 -0.22 -8.88
C LEU A 70 -7.21 -0.78 -10.30
N SER A 71 -7.84 -0.22 -11.34
CA SER A 71 -7.84 -0.61 -12.75
C SER A 71 -6.48 -0.99 -13.31
N ALA A 72 -6.57 -1.92 -14.25
CA ALA A 72 -5.56 -2.25 -15.24
C ALA A 72 -4.99 -1.02 -16.01
N ASP A 73 -5.76 0.05 -16.21
CA ASP A 73 -5.30 1.19 -17.00
C ASP A 73 -4.18 1.97 -16.27
N PRO A 74 -3.00 2.18 -16.91
CA PRO A 74 -1.90 2.89 -16.29
C PRO A 74 -2.27 4.36 -16.00
N PRO A 75 -1.99 4.86 -14.77
CA PRO A 75 -2.03 6.29 -14.49
C PRO A 75 -1.04 7.08 -15.35
N SER A 76 -1.28 8.38 -15.52
CA SER A 76 -0.53 9.22 -16.48
C SER A 76 0.98 9.39 -16.23
N ASP A 77 1.45 9.03 -15.04
CA ASP A 77 2.86 9.08 -14.65
C ASP A 77 3.48 7.67 -14.54
N ALA A 78 2.76 6.62 -14.95
CA ALA A 78 3.30 5.28 -15.01
C ALA A 78 4.29 5.11 -16.15
N THR A 79 5.34 4.34 -15.89
CA THR A 79 6.21 3.79 -16.91
C THR A 79 5.59 2.49 -17.41
N ILE A 80 5.28 2.43 -18.70
CA ILE A 80 4.75 1.24 -19.36
C ILE A 80 5.93 0.36 -19.75
N LEU A 81 5.99 -0.85 -19.18
CA LEU A 81 7.02 -1.85 -19.48
C LEU A 81 6.59 -2.78 -20.61
N TRP A 82 5.28 -3.04 -20.74
CA TRP A 82 4.72 -3.79 -21.87
C TRP A 82 3.22 -3.50 -22.02
N ASP A 83 2.79 -3.11 -23.21
CA ASP A 83 1.37 -2.98 -23.58
C ASP A 83 1.03 -3.63 -24.95
N GLY A 84 2.05 -4.07 -25.69
CA GLY A 84 1.90 -4.65 -27.03
C GLY A 84 1.72 -3.59 -28.14
N GLU A 85 1.74 -2.30 -27.81
CA GLU A 85 1.59 -1.19 -28.74
C GLU A 85 2.79 -0.24 -28.70
N GLU A 86 3.00 0.46 -27.58
CA GLU A 86 4.08 1.42 -27.39
C GLU A 86 5.33 0.79 -26.73
N ALA A 87 5.12 -0.22 -25.87
CA ALA A 87 6.16 -0.94 -25.16
C ALA A 87 6.10 -2.45 -25.47
N SER A 88 7.26 -3.04 -25.74
CA SER A 88 7.42 -4.45 -26.15
C SER A 88 8.61 -5.10 -25.43
N LEU A 89 8.86 -6.38 -25.69
CA LEU A 89 10.01 -7.12 -25.17
C LEU A 89 11.37 -6.58 -25.68
N ASP A 90 11.39 -5.61 -26.60
CA ASP A 90 12.61 -4.90 -26.97
C ASP A 90 13.24 -4.15 -25.78
N ASP A 91 12.45 -3.75 -24.77
CA ASP A 91 12.93 -3.12 -23.53
C ASP A 91 13.18 -4.13 -22.39
N TRP A 92 13.13 -5.42 -22.73
CA TRP A 92 13.39 -6.53 -21.82
C TRP A 92 14.67 -7.26 -22.23
N GLN A 93 15.22 -8.04 -21.29
CA GLN A 93 16.42 -8.83 -21.48
C GLN A 93 16.34 -10.15 -20.71
N HIS A 94 17.10 -11.13 -21.14
CA HIS A 94 17.30 -12.38 -20.43
C HIS A 94 18.08 -12.14 -19.11
N TYR A 95 17.58 -12.69 -18.01
CA TYR A 95 18.29 -12.73 -16.73
C TYR A 95 19.10 -14.04 -16.59
N PRO A 96 20.35 -14.02 -16.11
CA PRO A 96 21.09 -12.87 -15.55
C PRO A 96 22.07 -12.19 -16.51
N ASP A 97 22.18 -12.66 -17.76
CA ASP A 97 23.30 -12.31 -18.64
C ASP A 97 23.05 -11.15 -19.62
N GLY A 98 21.85 -10.57 -19.62
CA GLY A 98 21.50 -9.37 -20.39
C GLY A 98 21.43 -9.59 -21.90
N ARG A 99 21.36 -10.84 -22.36
CA ARG A 99 21.04 -11.14 -23.78
C ARG A 99 19.61 -10.71 -24.12
N ASP A 100 19.29 -10.68 -25.41
CA ASP A 100 17.93 -10.40 -25.86
C ASP A 100 16.93 -11.38 -25.21
N ALA A 101 15.76 -10.88 -24.80
CA ALA A 101 14.68 -11.71 -24.29
C ALA A 101 14.14 -12.60 -25.43
N GLU A 102 14.08 -13.91 -25.20
CA GLU A 102 13.66 -14.90 -26.22
C GLU A 102 12.21 -15.35 -26.04
N TRP A 103 11.45 -14.69 -25.17
CA TRP A 103 10.02 -14.95 -24.98
C TRP A 103 9.21 -14.54 -26.21
N ILE A 104 8.02 -15.10 -26.38
CA ILE A 104 7.26 -15.00 -27.63
C ILE A 104 6.17 -13.93 -27.51
N GLU A 105 6.27 -12.89 -28.33
CA GLU A 105 5.25 -11.86 -28.44
C GLU A 105 4.09 -12.25 -29.35
N HIS A 106 2.90 -11.80 -28.97
CA HIS A 106 1.66 -11.81 -29.73
C HIS A 106 1.05 -10.40 -29.69
N ASP A 107 -0.02 -10.17 -30.47
CA ASP A 107 -0.64 -8.85 -30.61
C ASP A 107 -1.17 -8.27 -29.26
N ASP A 108 -1.61 -9.11 -28.32
CA ASP A 108 -2.29 -8.69 -27.08
C ASP A 108 -1.69 -9.30 -25.79
N TYR A 109 -0.61 -10.08 -25.91
CA TYR A 109 0.17 -10.62 -24.79
C TYR A 109 1.54 -11.09 -25.27
N PHE A 110 2.46 -11.35 -24.34
CA PHE A 110 3.63 -12.18 -24.59
C PHE A 110 3.58 -13.43 -23.70
N LYS A 111 4.34 -14.46 -24.05
CA LYS A 111 4.35 -15.71 -23.29
C LYS A 111 5.74 -16.26 -23.06
N VAL A 112 5.86 -17.02 -21.99
CA VAL A 112 7.06 -17.80 -21.67
C VAL A 112 7.45 -18.66 -22.87
N ASN A 113 8.72 -18.56 -23.28
CA ASN A 113 9.33 -19.51 -24.22
C ASN A 113 10.13 -20.54 -23.42
N LEU A 114 9.49 -21.64 -23.07
CA LEU A 114 10.01 -22.61 -22.10
C LEU A 114 11.43 -23.09 -22.42
N GLY A 115 12.29 -23.05 -21.40
CA GLY A 115 13.69 -23.42 -21.47
C GLY A 115 14.61 -22.33 -22.04
N THR A 116 14.09 -21.12 -22.26
CA THR A 116 14.92 -19.96 -22.63
C THR A 116 15.39 -19.14 -21.45
N GLY A 117 14.84 -19.39 -20.25
CA GLY A 117 15.22 -18.71 -19.02
C GLY A 117 14.36 -17.50 -18.70
N ASP A 118 14.64 -16.92 -17.55
CA ASP A 118 13.91 -15.79 -16.98
C ASP A 118 14.18 -14.51 -17.79
N ILE A 119 13.24 -13.58 -17.77
CA ILE A 119 13.40 -12.25 -18.38
C ILE A 119 13.15 -11.14 -17.37
N GLN A 120 13.70 -9.96 -17.61
CA GLN A 120 13.51 -8.77 -16.80
C GLN A 120 13.48 -7.51 -17.67
N PRO A 121 12.85 -6.41 -17.23
CA PRO A 121 13.01 -5.13 -17.90
C PRO A 121 14.48 -4.69 -17.81
N LYS A 122 14.93 -3.89 -18.77
CA LYS A 122 16.27 -3.28 -18.74
C LYS A 122 16.40 -2.19 -17.69
N GLU A 123 15.27 -1.65 -17.26
CA GLU A 123 15.16 -0.62 -16.25
C GLU A 123 15.30 -1.19 -14.84
N ALA A 124 16.11 -0.54 -14.01
CA ALA A 124 16.19 -0.83 -12.59
C ALA A 124 15.01 -0.16 -11.87
N ILE A 125 14.38 -0.88 -10.94
CA ILE A 125 13.16 -0.44 -10.28
C ILE A 125 13.38 -0.53 -8.77
N GLY A 126 13.05 0.54 -8.05
CA GLY A 126 13.12 0.61 -6.59
C GLY A 126 11.73 0.45 -5.95
N ASP A 127 11.42 1.34 -5.02
CA ASP A 127 10.10 1.44 -4.39
C ASP A 127 9.03 1.80 -5.45
N CYS A 128 8.04 0.94 -5.65
CA CYS A 128 7.07 1.12 -6.73
C CYS A 128 5.67 0.57 -6.41
N HIS A 129 4.68 1.10 -7.10
CA HIS A 129 3.43 0.39 -7.39
C HIS A 129 3.59 -0.25 -8.77
N LEU A 130 3.65 -1.58 -8.81
CA LEU A 130 3.74 -2.39 -10.02
C LEU A 130 2.39 -3.04 -10.31
N HIS A 131 1.93 -2.92 -11.54
CA HIS A 131 0.81 -3.68 -12.07
C HIS A 131 1.30 -4.67 -13.13
N LEU A 132 0.75 -5.89 -13.11
CA LEU A 132 0.93 -6.85 -14.19
C LEU A 132 -0.29 -7.77 -14.32
N GLU A 133 -0.59 -8.15 -15.56
CA GLU A 133 -1.60 -9.16 -15.83
C GLU A 133 -0.99 -10.47 -16.31
N TRP A 134 -1.53 -11.59 -15.84
CA TRP A 134 -1.08 -12.91 -16.22
C TRP A 134 -2.23 -13.90 -16.42
N ARG A 135 -2.01 -14.95 -17.21
CA ARG A 135 -2.94 -16.09 -17.30
C ARG A 135 -2.22 -17.37 -17.61
N VAL A 136 -2.81 -18.47 -17.12
CA VAL A 136 -2.45 -19.82 -17.53
C VAL A 136 -3.49 -20.29 -18.56
N PRO A 137 -3.08 -20.72 -19.77
CA PRO A 137 -4.03 -21.10 -20.81
C PRO A 137 -4.77 -22.39 -20.46
N GLU A 138 -5.96 -22.56 -21.05
CA GLU A 138 -6.76 -23.77 -20.87
C GLU A 138 -6.06 -25.03 -21.40
N GLY A 139 -6.44 -26.19 -20.85
CA GLY A 139 -6.04 -27.50 -21.36
C GLY A 139 -4.64 -27.97 -20.96
N LEU A 140 -3.95 -27.22 -20.10
CA LEU A 140 -2.75 -27.69 -19.42
C LEU A 140 -3.14 -28.60 -18.25
N GLU A 141 -2.41 -29.71 -18.10
CA GLU A 141 -2.60 -30.66 -17.01
C GLU A 141 -1.43 -30.56 -16.03
N GLY A 142 -1.71 -30.76 -14.75
CA GLY A 142 -0.74 -30.71 -13.66
C GLY A 142 -1.44 -30.79 -12.31
N GLU A 143 -0.65 -30.98 -11.26
CA GLU A 143 -1.13 -30.93 -9.87
C GLU A 143 -0.12 -30.16 -9.02
N SER A 144 -0.58 -29.56 -7.92
CA SER A 144 0.24 -28.82 -6.97
C SER A 144 1.00 -27.69 -7.66
N GLN A 145 2.33 -27.72 -7.68
CA GLN A 145 3.16 -26.66 -8.25
C GLN A 145 3.09 -26.55 -9.76
N GLY A 146 2.20 -27.25 -10.47
CA GLY A 146 1.85 -26.97 -11.87
C GLY A 146 0.39 -27.32 -12.14
N PRO A 147 -0.19 -26.90 -13.27
CA PRO A 147 0.46 -26.21 -14.40
C PRO A 147 0.66 -24.70 -14.16
N GLY A 148 1.37 -24.06 -15.09
CA GLY A 148 1.52 -22.60 -15.12
C GLY A 148 2.35 -22.01 -14.00
N ASN A 149 3.41 -22.70 -13.55
CA ASN A 149 4.34 -22.17 -12.56
C ASN A 149 5.26 -21.09 -13.17
N SER A 150 5.27 -19.93 -12.56
CA SER A 150 6.17 -18.81 -12.83
C SER A 150 6.29 -18.01 -11.53
N GLY A 151 6.90 -16.84 -11.59
CA GLY A 151 7.01 -15.96 -10.43
C GLY A 151 7.40 -14.57 -10.86
N LEU A 152 6.95 -13.59 -10.08
CA LEU A 152 7.44 -12.23 -10.10
C LEU A 152 8.50 -12.11 -9.00
N PHE A 153 9.78 -11.99 -9.33
CA PHE A 153 10.82 -11.76 -8.32
C PHE A 153 11.16 -10.29 -8.27
N MET A 154 10.71 -9.59 -7.22
CA MET A 154 11.14 -8.21 -7.00
C MET A 154 12.64 -8.17 -6.70
N MET A 155 13.34 -7.24 -7.33
CA MET A 155 14.78 -7.05 -7.18
C MET A 155 15.57 -8.36 -7.41
N GLU A 156 15.17 -9.12 -8.43
CA GLU A 156 15.73 -10.44 -8.82
C GLU A 156 15.67 -11.53 -7.71
N THR A 157 15.03 -11.25 -6.57
CA THR A 157 15.24 -12.02 -5.33
C THR A 157 13.94 -12.45 -4.64
N TYR A 158 12.94 -11.56 -4.56
CA TYR A 158 11.78 -11.75 -3.70
C TYR A 158 10.56 -12.24 -4.50
N GLU A 159 10.34 -13.54 -4.51
CA GLU A 159 9.31 -14.18 -5.33
C GLU A 159 7.88 -13.99 -4.78
N PHE A 160 7.05 -13.32 -5.57
CA PHE A 160 5.60 -13.42 -5.53
C PHE A 160 5.15 -14.48 -6.54
N GLN A 161 4.60 -15.56 -6.03
CA GLN A 161 4.28 -16.76 -6.80
C GLN A 161 3.20 -16.49 -7.85
N ILE A 162 3.42 -17.02 -9.06
CA ILE A 162 2.44 -17.03 -10.16
C ILE A 162 2.17 -18.49 -10.50
N LEU A 163 0.95 -18.94 -10.22
CA LEU A 163 0.61 -20.36 -10.36
C LEU A 163 -0.87 -20.54 -10.73
N GLN A 164 -1.18 -21.54 -11.56
CA GLN A 164 -2.56 -22.02 -11.65
C GLN A 164 -2.95 -22.66 -10.32
N SER A 165 -3.68 -21.91 -9.49
CA SER A 165 -4.15 -22.34 -8.17
C SER A 165 -5.66 -22.61 -8.12
N TYR A 166 -6.40 -22.33 -9.20
CA TYR A 166 -7.85 -22.53 -9.25
C TYR A 166 -8.16 -24.03 -9.22
N GLU A 167 -8.84 -24.47 -8.16
CA GLU A 167 -9.13 -25.89 -7.88
C GLU A 167 -7.88 -26.80 -7.91
N ASN A 168 -6.69 -26.25 -7.66
CA ASN A 168 -5.40 -26.96 -7.70
C ASN A 168 -4.60 -26.73 -6.40
N PRO A 169 -4.82 -27.55 -5.35
CA PRO A 169 -4.19 -27.36 -4.06
C PRO A 169 -2.68 -27.64 -4.09
N THR A 170 -1.90 -26.82 -3.38
CA THR A 170 -0.47 -27.02 -3.12
C THR A 170 -0.19 -26.69 -1.64
N TYR A 171 1.07 -26.51 -1.24
CA TYR A 171 1.40 -25.99 0.10
C TYR A 171 1.06 -24.49 0.21
N PRO A 172 0.76 -23.98 1.43
CA PRO A 172 0.23 -22.62 1.64
C PRO A 172 0.98 -21.49 0.90
N SER A 173 2.27 -21.32 1.20
CA SER A 173 3.16 -20.33 0.58
C SER A 173 3.71 -20.77 -0.79
N GLY A 174 2.97 -21.61 -1.50
CA GLY A 174 3.22 -21.99 -2.89
C GLY A 174 2.05 -21.68 -3.83
N HIS A 175 0.98 -21.07 -3.32
CA HIS A 175 -0.15 -20.63 -4.12
C HIS A 175 0.11 -19.29 -4.80
N ALA A 176 -0.64 -18.99 -5.87
CA ALA A 176 -0.61 -17.66 -6.49
C ALA A 176 -0.86 -16.56 -5.45
N GLY A 177 0.01 -15.55 -5.43
CA GLY A 177 -0.06 -14.40 -4.53
C GLY A 177 0.69 -14.62 -3.21
N SER A 178 1.34 -15.77 -3.01
CA SER A 178 2.22 -15.99 -1.86
C SER A 178 3.55 -15.27 -2.01
N TYR A 179 4.12 -14.78 -0.91
CA TYR A 179 5.58 -14.69 -0.83
C TYR A 179 6.14 -16.10 -0.69
N TYR A 180 6.82 -16.57 -1.74
CA TYR A 180 7.04 -17.99 -1.94
C TYR A 180 8.00 -18.60 -0.91
N LYS A 181 7.64 -19.78 -0.40
CA LYS A 181 8.59 -20.70 0.25
C LYS A 181 8.04 -22.12 0.30
N TYR A 182 8.83 -23.13 -0.10
CA TYR A 182 8.39 -24.54 -0.09
C TYR A 182 8.08 -25.10 1.32
N LYS A 183 8.72 -24.55 2.36
CA LYS A 183 8.53 -25.00 3.75
C LYS A 183 8.14 -23.83 4.64
N PRO A 184 7.36 -24.07 5.70
CA PRO A 184 7.06 -23.05 6.70
C PRO A 184 8.32 -22.41 7.31
N GLY A 185 8.17 -21.18 7.79
CA GLY A 185 9.22 -20.38 8.41
C GLY A 185 9.89 -19.47 7.40
N GLY A 186 9.19 -18.39 7.03
CA GLY A 186 9.74 -17.26 6.26
C GLY A 186 9.04 -16.98 4.93
N GLY A 187 8.06 -17.80 4.54
CA GLY A 187 7.14 -17.49 3.45
C GLY A 187 5.90 -16.77 3.97
N SER A 188 4.99 -16.42 3.07
CA SER A 188 3.66 -15.93 3.42
C SER A 188 2.62 -16.50 2.47
N ALA A 189 1.63 -17.21 3.01
CA ALA A 189 0.46 -17.64 2.24
C ALA A 189 -0.41 -16.42 1.89
N PRO A 190 -1.13 -16.41 0.76
CA PRO A 190 -2.11 -15.36 0.54
C PRO A 190 -3.26 -15.51 1.55
N LEU A 191 -3.87 -14.42 2.01
CA LEU A 191 -4.99 -14.49 2.96
C LEU A 191 -6.19 -15.31 2.40
N VAL A 192 -6.44 -15.16 1.10
CA VAL A 192 -7.46 -15.89 0.32
C VAL A 192 -6.96 -16.07 -1.11
N LEU A 193 -7.59 -16.94 -1.90
CA LEU A 193 -7.33 -17.11 -3.34
C LEU A 193 -8.45 -16.51 -4.19
N PRO A 194 -8.36 -15.22 -4.57
CA PRO A 194 -9.31 -14.56 -5.46
C PRO A 194 -9.06 -14.93 -6.94
N ILE A 195 -8.70 -16.19 -7.21
CA ILE A 195 -8.18 -16.64 -8.50
C ILE A 195 -9.31 -17.02 -9.48
N ARG A 196 -9.18 -16.61 -10.74
CA ARG A 196 -10.10 -17.02 -11.83
C ARG A 196 -9.70 -18.37 -12.47
N PRO A 197 -10.62 -19.08 -13.14
CA PRO A 197 -10.29 -20.31 -13.87
C PRO A 197 -9.21 -20.12 -14.95
N PRO A 198 -8.54 -21.21 -15.41
CA PRO A 198 -7.62 -21.15 -16.55
C PRO A 198 -8.26 -20.49 -17.79
N GLY A 199 -7.46 -19.74 -18.54
CA GLY A 199 -7.89 -18.98 -19.70
C GLY A 199 -8.28 -17.53 -19.39
N GLU A 200 -8.70 -17.24 -18.16
CA GLU A 200 -9.02 -15.89 -17.69
C GLU A 200 -7.79 -15.15 -17.19
N TRP A 201 -7.80 -13.83 -17.36
CA TRP A 201 -6.73 -12.94 -16.90
C TRP A 201 -6.82 -12.68 -15.40
N GLN A 202 -5.65 -12.68 -14.78
CA GLN A 202 -5.38 -12.40 -13.39
C GLN A 202 -4.61 -11.08 -13.33
N GLU A 203 -4.85 -10.28 -12.30
CA GLU A 203 -4.24 -8.96 -12.11
C GLU A 203 -3.52 -8.94 -10.76
N TYR A 204 -2.25 -8.52 -10.75
CA TYR A 204 -1.50 -8.21 -9.55
C TYR A 204 -1.21 -6.71 -9.50
N ASP A 205 -1.61 -6.08 -8.41
CA ASP A 205 -1.19 -4.73 -8.02
C ASP A 205 -0.34 -4.82 -6.76
N LEU A 206 0.96 -4.69 -6.93
CA LEU A 206 1.96 -4.81 -5.88
C LEU A 206 2.47 -3.42 -5.49
N ILE A 207 2.23 -3.02 -4.25
CA ILE A 207 2.93 -1.90 -3.62
C ILE A 207 4.17 -2.46 -2.92
N TRP A 208 5.32 -2.21 -3.52
CA TRP A 208 6.64 -2.69 -3.11
C TRP A 208 7.48 -1.56 -2.51
N ARG A 209 8.11 -1.84 -1.37
CA ARG A 209 9.18 -1.03 -0.80
C ARG A 209 10.40 -1.91 -0.63
N GLY A 210 11.51 -1.54 -1.28
CA GLY A 210 12.77 -2.26 -1.14
C GLY A 210 13.34 -2.14 0.29
N PRO A 211 14.25 -3.04 0.68
CA PRO A 211 14.97 -2.89 1.94
C PRO A 211 15.80 -1.60 1.95
N ARG A 212 16.15 -1.12 3.14
CA ARG A 212 17.11 -0.02 3.33
C ARG A 212 18.24 -0.47 4.23
N PHE A 213 19.44 -0.01 3.92
CA PHE A 213 20.66 -0.35 4.64
C PHE A 213 21.45 0.91 5.00
N GLU A 214 21.97 0.96 6.22
CA GLU A 214 22.92 1.99 6.66
C GLU A 214 24.20 1.30 7.16
N ASP A 215 25.35 1.74 6.64
CA ASP A 215 26.66 1.16 6.98
C ASP A 215 26.73 -0.38 6.84
N GLY A 216 25.93 -0.94 5.91
CA GLY A 216 25.84 -2.38 5.65
C GLY A 216 24.88 -3.16 6.55
N GLU A 217 24.19 -2.49 7.48
CA GLU A 217 23.19 -3.08 8.36
C GLU A 217 21.78 -2.76 7.85
N LEU A 218 20.86 -3.72 7.96
CA LEU A 218 19.45 -3.51 7.58
C LEU A 218 18.79 -2.51 8.53
N VAL A 219 18.22 -1.44 7.98
CA VAL A 219 17.44 -0.43 8.73
C VAL A 219 15.98 -0.35 8.30
N ARG A 220 15.56 -1.12 7.28
CA ARG A 220 14.15 -1.32 6.94
C ARG A 220 14.02 -2.63 6.18
N TYR A 221 13.13 -3.52 6.64
CA TYR A 221 12.76 -4.71 5.89
C TYR A 221 12.13 -4.34 4.53
N PRO A 222 12.26 -5.18 3.50
CA PRO A 222 11.42 -5.07 2.32
C PRO A 222 9.96 -5.23 2.72
N GLN A 223 9.07 -4.47 2.09
CA GLN A 223 7.66 -4.45 2.41
C GLN A 223 6.81 -4.65 1.18
N ALA A 224 5.70 -5.37 1.35
CA ALA A 224 4.79 -5.65 0.25
C ALA A 224 3.32 -5.54 0.68
N THR A 225 2.51 -4.97 -0.18
CA THR A 225 1.06 -5.13 -0.18
C THR A 225 0.64 -5.57 -1.56
N LEU A 226 -0.03 -6.72 -1.66
CA LEU A 226 -0.46 -7.30 -2.93
C LEU A 226 -1.97 -7.38 -2.97
N PHE A 227 -2.56 -6.72 -3.96
CA PHE A 227 -3.93 -6.98 -4.40
C PHE A 227 -3.89 -7.97 -5.56
N PHE A 228 -4.63 -9.05 -5.43
CA PHE A 228 -4.84 -10.06 -6.47
C PHE A 228 -6.29 -9.96 -6.92
N ASN A 229 -6.52 -9.53 -8.17
CA ASN A 229 -7.85 -9.27 -8.72
C ASN A 229 -8.66 -8.32 -7.83
N GLY A 230 -8.01 -7.28 -7.29
CA GLY A 230 -8.64 -6.29 -6.40
C GLY A 230 -8.80 -6.73 -4.94
N VAL A 231 -8.52 -7.99 -4.60
CA VAL A 231 -8.61 -8.50 -3.22
C VAL A 231 -7.23 -8.47 -2.57
N ALA A 232 -7.12 -7.88 -1.38
CA ALA A 232 -5.87 -7.84 -0.63
C ALA A 232 -5.50 -9.24 -0.12
N VAL A 233 -4.37 -9.77 -0.59
CA VAL A 233 -3.87 -11.12 -0.26
C VAL A 233 -2.55 -11.13 0.50
N GLN A 234 -1.76 -10.06 0.38
CA GLN A 234 -0.62 -9.78 1.25
C GLN A 234 -0.82 -8.38 1.83
N THR A 235 -0.81 -8.25 3.15
CA THR A 235 -1.22 -7.01 3.83
C THR A 235 -0.09 -6.47 4.68
N HIS A 236 0.57 -5.41 4.21
CA HIS A 236 1.69 -4.79 4.92
C HIS A 236 2.76 -5.81 5.35
N LEU A 237 3.08 -6.77 4.47
CA LEU A 237 4.02 -7.85 4.73
C LEU A 237 5.43 -7.30 4.92
N ASP A 238 6.08 -7.64 6.03
CA ASP A 238 7.52 -7.49 6.18
C ASP A 238 8.21 -8.78 5.73
N ILE A 239 9.06 -8.68 4.72
CA ILE A 239 9.72 -9.84 4.15
C ILE A 239 10.99 -10.12 4.98
N PRO A 240 11.07 -11.28 5.66
CA PRO A 240 12.11 -11.53 6.65
C PRO A 240 13.50 -11.73 6.03
N GLY A 241 13.57 -11.97 4.72
CA GLY A 241 14.81 -12.16 3.99
C GLY A 241 14.57 -12.85 2.64
N PRO A 242 15.58 -12.89 1.77
CA PRO A 242 15.56 -13.63 0.52
C PRO A 242 15.24 -15.12 0.72
N VAL A 243 14.48 -15.70 -0.20
CA VAL A 243 14.16 -17.13 -0.21
C VAL A 243 14.70 -17.79 -1.47
N TRP A 244 15.41 -18.91 -1.30
CA TRP A 244 15.66 -19.84 -2.39
C TRP A 244 15.07 -21.21 -2.06
N TYR A 245 14.06 -21.61 -2.84
CA TYR A 245 13.31 -22.86 -2.69
C TYR A 245 12.67 -23.08 -1.31
N ASP A 246 13.42 -23.59 -0.33
CA ASP A 246 12.93 -23.90 1.02
C ASP A 246 13.72 -23.21 2.14
N THR A 247 14.74 -22.44 1.76
CA THR A 247 15.71 -21.83 2.68
C THR A 247 15.55 -20.31 2.67
N LEU A 248 15.39 -19.74 3.86
CA LEU A 248 15.41 -18.31 4.13
C LEU A 248 16.87 -17.92 4.40
N TYR A 249 17.36 -16.88 3.72
CA TYR A 249 18.73 -16.40 3.82
C TYR A 249 18.78 -15.04 4.52
N ASP A 250 19.92 -14.76 5.14
CA ASP A 250 20.24 -13.41 5.61
C ASP A 250 20.42 -12.48 4.40
N PHE A 251 20.08 -11.20 4.56
CA PHE A 251 20.21 -10.22 3.47
C PHE A 251 21.63 -10.08 2.94
N ASP A 252 22.64 -10.33 3.77
CA ASP A 252 24.05 -10.20 3.42
C ASP A 252 24.69 -11.46 2.81
N HIS A 253 23.91 -12.53 2.61
CA HIS A 253 24.40 -13.79 2.07
C HIS A 253 25.03 -13.61 0.67
N GLU A 254 26.19 -14.22 0.43
CA GLU A 254 26.99 -13.97 -0.79
C GLU A 254 26.26 -14.32 -2.10
N ASP A 255 25.57 -15.46 -2.14
CA ASP A 255 24.98 -16.00 -3.39
C ASP A 255 23.46 -15.84 -3.51
N PHE A 256 22.77 -15.63 -2.39
CA PHE A 256 21.30 -15.69 -2.27
C PHE A 256 20.76 -14.53 -1.42
N GLY A 257 21.63 -13.57 -1.09
CA GLY A 257 21.26 -12.37 -0.34
C GLY A 257 20.63 -11.32 -1.24
N HIS A 258 20.41 -10.15 -0.66
CA HIS A 258 19.96 -8.99 -1.42
C HIS A 258 21.04 -8.55 -2.43
N PRO A 259 20.67 -8.10 -3.65
CA PRO A 259 21.64 -7.71 -4.66
C PRO A 259 22.58 -6.61 -4.17
N ARG A 260 23.83 -6.71 -4.62
CA ARG A 260 24.91 -5.77 -4.32
C ARG A 260 25.64 -5.39 -5.58
N ASP A 261 26.20 -4.19 -5.59
CA ASP A 261 27.13 -3.78 -6.63
C ASP A 261 28.51 -4.45 -6.45
N SER A 262 29.45 -4.09 -7.33
CA SER A 262 30.80 -4.67 -7.35
C SER A 262 31.66 -4.34 -6.12
N ASP A 263 31.31 -3.32 -5.33
CA ASP A 263 32.04 -2.95 -4.12
C ASP A 263 31.41 -3.52 -2.84
N GLY A 264 30.26 -4.18 -2.98
CA GLY A 264 29.52 -4.82 -1.90
C GLY A 264 28.41 -3.95 -1.32
N THR A 265 28.16 -2.78 -1.89
CA THR A 265 27.05 -1.90 -1.49
C THR A 265 25.72 -2.51 -1.93
N PHE A 266 24.75 -2.55 -1.02
CA PHE A 266 23.40 -3.02 -1.33
C PHE A 266 22.71 -2.08 -2.34
N LEU A 267 22.06 -2.67 -3.34
CA LEU A 267 21.38 -1.93 -4.39
C LEU A 267 19.94 -1.60 -3.98
N GLU A 268 19.53 -0.33 -4.04
CA GLU A 268 18.14 0.05 -3.75
C GLU A 268 17.21 -0.07 -4.96
N GLU A 269 17.78 -0.16 -6.17
CA GLU A 269 17.06 -0.30 -7.44
C GLU A 269 17.67 -1.44 -8.25
N VAL A 270 16.82 -2.41 -8.61
CA VAL A 270 17.19 -3.61 -9.39
C VAL A 270 15.95 -4.02 -10.19
N PRO A 271 16.07 -4.51 -11.44
CA PRO A 271 14.91 -5.03 -12.16
C PRO A 271 14.17 -6.11 -11.36
N PHE A 272 12.86 -6.27 -11.57
CA PHE A 272 12.20 -7.52 -11.22
C PHE A 272 12.40 -8.54 -12.34
N ASN A 273 12.28 -9.84 -12.08
CA ASN A 273 12.26 -10.83 -13.15
C ASN A 273 10.94 -11.62 -13.20
N LEU A 274 10.63 -12.15 -14.37
CA LEU A 274 9.56 -13.10 -14.61
C LEU A 274 10.16 -14.47 -14.90
N GLN A 275 9.72 -15.47 -14.15
CA GLN A 275 10.35 -16.79 -14.17
C GLN A 275 9.89 -17.67 -15.34
N ASP A 276 10.84 -18.33 -15.99
CA ASP A 276 10.64 -19.53 -16.80
C ASP A 276 10.95 -20.77 -15.95
N HIS A 277 9.93 -21.35 -15.30
CA HIS A 277 10.10 -22.54 -14.48
C HIS A 277 10.52 -23.78 -15.31
N GLY A 278 10.35 -23.74 -16.64
CA GLY A 278 10.99 -24.66 -17.58
C GLY A 278 10.32 -26.02 -17.78
N ARG A 279 9.19 -26.34 -17.12
CA ARG A 279 8.44 -27.57 -17.42
C ARG A 279 7.45 -27.34 -18.56
N SER A 280 7.18 -28.37 -19.35
CA SER A 280 6.30 -28.29 -20.54
C SER A 280 4.86 -27.81 -20.27
N GLN A 281 4.41 -27.85 -19.01
CA GLN A 281 3.08 -27.45 -18.56
C GLN A 281 3.06 -26.08 -17.86
N ASP A 282 4.20 -25.38 -17.81
CA ASP A 282 4.36 -24.09 -17.13
C ASP A 282 4.25 -22.91 -18.10
N VAL A 283 3.31 -23.00 -19.05
CA VAL A 283 3.06 -21.89 -19.98
C VAL A 283 2.24 -20.82 -19.27
N VAL A 284 2.79 -19.61 -19.20
CA VAL A 284 2.11 -18.42 -18.69
C VAL A 284 2.12 -17.33 -19.78
N HIS A 285 1.02 -16.62 -19.91
CA HIS A 285 0.91 -15.42 -20.74
C HIS A 285 0.90 -14.19 -19.84
N PHE A 286 1.52 -13.11 -20.29
CA PHE A 286 1.62 -11.84 -19.58
C PHE A 286 1.19 -10.69 -20.49
N ARG A 287 0.58 -9.65 -19.91
CA ARG A 287 0.27 -8.41 -20.61
C ARG A 287 0.19 -7.25 -19.62
N ASN A 288 0.04 -6.04 -20.16
CA ASN A 288 -0.25 -4.82 -19.42
C ASN A 288 0.60 -4.70 -18.16
N ILE A 289 1.88 -4.42 -18.37
CA ILE A 289 2.86 -4.32 -17.29
C ILE A 289 3.30 -2.87 -17.22
N TRP A 290 3.06 -2.24 -16.09
CA TRP A 290 3.49 -0.87 -15.83
C TRP A 290 3.84 -0.70 -14.36
N TYR A 291 4.71 0.26 -14.07
CA TYR A 291 5.03 0.61 -12.70
C TYR A 291 5.04 2.12 -12.51
N ARG A 292 4.97 2.51 -11.25
CA ARG A 292 5.02 3.91 -10.81
C ARG A 292 5.94 3.99 -9.61
N ASP A 293 6.88 4.91 -9.65
CA ASP A 293 7.70 5.18 -8.48
C ASP A 293 6.82 5.64 -7.32
N LEU A 294 7.04 5.04 -6.15
CA LEU A 294 6.49 5.57 -4.92
C LEU A 294 7.38 6.72 -4.45
N PRO A 295 6.86 7.70 -3.69
CA PRO A 295 7.70 8.74 -3.13
C PRO A 295 8.88 8.13 -2.35
N GLU A 296 10.10 8.55 -2.71
CA GLU A 296 11.36 8.10 -2.11
C GLU A 296 11.43 8.40 -0.60
N ASP A 297 10.72 9.44 -0.16
CA ASP A 297 10.52 9.82 1.24
C ASP A 297 9.15 9.30 1.73
N PRO A 298 9.00 8.02 2.13
CA PRO A 298 7.83 7.62 2.89
C PRO A 298 7.76 8.45 4.18
N VAL A 299 6.59 8.53 4.80
CA VAL A 299 6.48 9.11 6.15
C VAL A 299 7.44 8.36 7.07
N GLU A 300 8.37 9.12 7.68
CA GLU A 300 9.50 8.62 8.47
C GLU A 300 9.05 7.65 9.57
N ILE A 301 9.58 6.42 9.52
CA ILE A 301 9.48 5.47 10.62
C ILE A 301 10.85 5.49 11.31
N ASP A 302 10.95 6.22 12.43
CA ASP A 302 12.20 6.50 13.15
C ASP A 302 13.01 5.24 13.56
N ASN A 303 12.39 4.05 13.55
CA ASN A 303 13.03 2.78 13.92
C ASN A 303 12.30 1.56 13.32
N PRO A 304 12.95 0.73 12.47
CA PRO A 304 12.37 -0.52 11.94
C PRO A 304 12.03 -1.54 13.03
N ASP A 305 12.79 -1.60 14.13
CA ASP A 305 12.53 -2.50 15.26
C ASP A 305 11.33 -2.03 16.10
N ALA A 306 10.89 -0.79 15.91
CA ALA A 306 9.66 -0.26 16.52
C ALA A 306 8.43 -0.52 15.64
N MET A 307 8.62 -1.11 14.44
CA MET A 307 7.49 -1.48 13.62
C MET A 307 6.64 -2.53 14.35
N PRO A 308 5.33 -2.27 14.50
CA PRO A 308 4.38 -3.29 14.92
C PRO A 308 4.61 -4.65 14.27
N GLN A 309 4.86 -5.68 15.08
CA GLN A 309 4.72 -7.06 14.61
C GLN A 309 3.23 -7.38 14.51
N TYR A 310 2.63 -7.05 13.36
CA TYR A 310 1.41 -7.69 12.91
C TYR A 310 1.79 -9.08 12.38
N ASP A 311 0.99 -10.11 12.67
CA ASP A 311 1.17 -11.40 12.01
C ASP A 311 0.80 -11.23 10.53
N SER A 312 1.80 -10.92 9.73
CA SER A 312 1.67 -10.75 8.28
C SER A 312 1.90 -12.04 7.52
N SER A 313 2.18 -13.16 8.21
CA SER A 313 2.49 -14.44 7.56
C SER A 313 1.25 -15.18 7.05
N GLY A 314 0.04 -14.68 7.39
CA GLY A 314 -1.23 -15.35 7.07
C GLY A 314 -1.32 -16.77 7.64
N GLY A 315 -0.44 -17.12 8.60
CA GLY A 315 -0.10 -18.49 8.89
C GLY A 315 0.60 -19.16 7.70
N ASP A 316 1.90 -19.38 7.80
CA ASP A 316 2.70 -20.22 6.87
C ASP A 316 2.24 -21.71 6.83
N TYR A 317 1.04 -22.01 7.35
CA TYR A 317 0.46 -23.32 7.63
C TYR A 317 -0.98 -23.49 7.16
N GLU A 318 -1.75 -22.41 6.95
CA GLU A 318 -3.18 -22.51 6.61
C GLU A 318 -3.39 -22.49 5.10
N MET A 319 -4.27 -23.36 4.61
CA MET A 319 -4.59 -23.38 3.19
C MET A 319 -5.51 -22.21 2.89
N PRO A 320 -5.15 -21.32 1.95
CA PRO A 320 -5.99 -20.18 1.65
C PRO A 320 -7.31 -20.64 1.01
N GLU A 321 -8.41 -20.06 1.48
CA GLU A 321 -9.73 -20.35 0.91
C GLU A 321 -9.87 -19.69 -0.46
N GLN A 322 -10.43 -20.40 -1.43
CA GLN A 322 -10.74 -19.82 -2.73
C GLN A 322 -12.02 -18.98 -2.64
N VAL A 323 -11.95 -17.73 -3.08
CA VAL A 323 -13.05 -16.77 -3.06
C VAL A 323 -13.30 -16.23 -4.47
N GLY A 324 -14.55 -15.97 -4.83
CA GLY A 324 -14.83 -15.20 -6.04
C GLY A 324 -14.27 -13.78 -5.91
N PRO A 325 -13.45 -13.28 -6.86
CA PRO A 325 -12.90 -11.91 -6.81
C PRO A 325 -13.95 -10.80 -7.03
N GLY A 326 -15.24 -11.15 -7.11
CA GLY A 326 -16.31 -10.24 -7.49
C GLY A 326 -16.40 -10.08 -9.00
N GLY A 327 -16.08 -8.89 -9.49
CA GLY A 327 -16.30 -8.44 -10.86
C GLY A 327 -15.29 -8.91 -11.91
N VAL A 328 -15.51 -8.41 -13.13
CA VAL A 328 -14.50 -8.49 -14.20
C VAL A 328 -13.43 -7.44 -13.91
N GLY A 329 -12.19 -7.89 -13.71
CA GLY A 329 -11.07 -7.01 -13.37
C GLY A 329 -11.17 -6.41 -11.96
N THR A 330 -10.59 -5.22 -11.80
CA THR A 330 -10.45 -4.42 -10.57
C THR A 330 -11.44 -3.25 -10.52
N THR A 331 -12.69 -3.48 -10.93
CA THR A 331 -13.76 -2.48 -11.04
C THR A 331 -14.26 -1.91 -9.71
N GLY A 332 -13.88 -2.54 -8.59
CA GLY A 332 -14.39 -2.23 -7.25
C GLY A 332 -15.59 -3.09 -6.82
N ASP A 333 -15.97 -4.10 -7.61
CA ASP A 333 -17.02 -5.04 -7.21
C ASP A 333 -16.60 -5.85 -5.97
N ALA A 334 -17.55 -6.08 -5.05
CA ALA A 334 -17.28 -6.78 -3.80
C ALA A 334 -16.86 -8.25 -4.05
N PRO A 335 -15.79 -8.75 -3.40
CA PRO A 335 -15.46 -10.17 -3.42
C PRO A 335 -16.51 -11.00 -2.66
N GLU A 336 -16.54 -12.30 -2.90
CA GLU A 336 -17.55 -13.22 -2.37
C GLU A 336 -17.66 -13.22 -0.84
N ASP A 337 -16.55 -12.97 -0.16
CA ASP A 337 -16.42 -12.98 1.31
C ASP A 337 -16.56 -11.58 1.94
N ALA A 338 -16.89 -10.54 1.16
CA ALA A 338 -17.11 -9.19 1.69
C ALA A 338 -18.56 -8.94 2.16
N ASP A 339 -18.68 -8.13 3.21
CA ASP A 339 -19.93 -7.50 3.59
C ASP A 339 -20.23 -6.32 2.66
N VAL A 340 -21.32 -6.40 1.88
CA VAL A 340 -21.82 -5.26 1.12
C VAL A 340 -22.61 -4.32 2.05
N LEU A 341 -22.09 -3.12 2.24
CA LEU A 341 -22.61 -2.12 3.18
C LEU A 341 -23.57 -1.14 2.52
N ILE A 342 -23.25 -0.69 1.29
CA ILE A 342 -24.07 0.23 0.49
C ILE A 342 -24.04 -0.25 -0.96
N ASP A 343 -25.09 -0.92 -1.41
CA ASP A 343 -25.22 -1.44 -2.78
C ASP A 343 -25.78 -0.36 -3.74
N ASP A 344 -26.87 0.30 -3.33
CA ASP A 344 -27.49 1.40 -4.09
C ASP A 344 -26.74 2.73 -3.87
N GLU A 345 -27.46 3.83 -3.61
CA GLU A 345 -26.88 5.15 -3.36
C GLU A 345 -27.31 5.65 -1.97
N LEU A 346 -26.33 5.97 -1.13
CA LEU A 346 -26.51 6.79 0.08
C LEU A 346 -26.18 8.23 -0.26
N THR A 347 -26.96 9.19 0.24
CA THR A 347 -26.61 10.62 0.20
C THR A 347 -26.60 11.15 1.62
N LEU A 348 -25.45 11.67 2.06
CA LEU A 348 -25.38 12.48 3.27
C LEU A 348 -25.68 13.93 2.88
N GLU A 349 -26.73 14.51 3.46
CA GLU A 349 -27.11 15.90 3.30
C GLU A 349 -26.61 16.74 4.49
N PRO A 350 -26.38 18.06 4.28
CA PRO A 350 -26.05 18.96 5.37
C PRO A 350 -27.05 18.89 6.54
N GLY A 351 -26.55 18.52 7.72
CA GLY A 351 -27.34 18.39 8.95
C GLY A 351 -27.98 17.02 9.20
N ASP A 352 -27.64 16.02 8.40
CA ASP A 352 -27.82 14.60 8.76
C ASP A 352 -26.86 14.20 9.90
N ASP A 353 -27.04 13.02 10.46
CA ASP A 353 -26.02 12.39 11.31
C ASP A 353 -25.01 11.64 10.43
N ASP A 354 -23.81 11.36 10.95
CA ASP A 354 -22.86 10.44 10.32
C ASP A 354 -23.52 9.09 10.02
N TRP A 355 -23.10 8.43 8.94
CA TRP A 355 -23.49 7.05 8.68
C TRP A 355 -22.49 6.10 9.32
N GLU A 356 -22.97 5.05 9.97
CA GLU A 356 -22.14 3.99 10.57
C GLU A 356 -22.58 2.61 10.09
N SER A 357 -21.64 1.69 9.89
CA SER A 357 -21.94 0.30 9.58
C SER A 357 -22.56 -0.43 10.77
N ASP A 358 -23.49 -1.35 10.51
CA ASP A 358 -24.06 -2.22 11.55
C ASP A 358 -23.01 -3.19 12.12
N ASN A 359 -22.18 -3.75 11.21
CA ASN A 359 -21.04 -4.59 11.55
C ASN A 359 -19.85 -3.75 12.01
N LYS A 360 -18.92 -4.40 12.72
CA LYS A 360 -17.70 -3.80 13.25
C LYS A 360 -16.50 -4.50 12.64
N TYR A 361 -15.43 -3.73 12.46
CA TYR A 361 -14.24 -4.20 11.77
C TYR A 361 -13.00 -3.81 12.58
N GLY A 362 -12.06 -4.75 12.70
CA GLY A 362 -10.72 -4.57 13.24
C GLY A 362 -9.78 -4.34 12.07
N ASP A 363 -9.13 -5.40 11.60
CA ASP A 363 -8.34 -5.37 10.37
C ASP A 363 -9.25 -5.66 9.17
N ALA A 364 -9.21 -4.80 8.15
CA ALA A 364 -10.15 -4.88 7.05
C ALA A 364 -9.60 -4.25 5.76
N GLN A 365 -10.06 -4.81 4.63
CA GLN A 365 -10.06 -4.13 3.36
C GLN A 365 -11.42 -3.44 3.19
N PHE A 366 -11.42 -2.16 2.85
CA PHE A 366 -12.61 -1.38 2.52
C PHE A 366 -12.53 -0.88 1.08
N HIS A 367 -13.68 -0.86 0.42
CA HIS A 367 -13.88 -0.12 -0.82
C HIS A 367 -15.05 0.83 -0.64
N VAL A 368 -14.86 2.08 -1.07
CA VAL A 368 -15.88 3.12 -0.99
C VAL A 368 -15.90 3.91 -2.29
N GLU A 369 -17.02 3.90 -3.00
CA GLU A 369 -17.24 4.88 -4.05
C GLU A 369 -17.95 6.12 -3.51
N TYR A 370 -17.38 7.29 -3.75
CA TYR A 370 -17.99 8.56 -3.37
C TYR A 370 -18.05 9.54 -4.52
N ARG A 371 -19.00 10.48 -4.44
CA ARG A 371 -19.16 11.55 -5.42
C ARG A 371 -19.59 12.84 -4.75
N ILE A 372 -18.81 13.88 -5.01
CA ILE A 372 -19.15 15.25 -4.63
C ILE A 372 -19.97 15.89 -5.78
N PRO A 373 -21.22 16.32 -5.52
CA PRO A 373 -22.08 16.93 -6.54
C PRO A 373 -21.51 18.23 -7.09
N ALA A 374 -21.72 18.49 -8.38
CA ALA A 374 -21.20 19.70 -9.02
C ALA A 374 -21.73 21.03 -8.48
N ASP A 375 -22.93 21.01 -7.91
CA ASP A 375 -23.55 22.19 -7.34
C ASP A 375 -23.11 22.47 -5.90
N VAL A 376 -22.22 21.64 -5.31
CA VAL A 376 -21.66 21.83 -3.97
C VAL A 376 -21.11 23.24 -3.82
N LYS A 377 -21.34 23.84 -2.65
CA LYS A 377 -20.88 25.18 -2.27
C LYS A 377 -19.70 25.07 -1.31
N GLY A 378 -19.16 26.21 -0.87
CA GLY A 378 -17.99 26.24 0.01
C GLY A 378 -16.67 26.34 -0.75
N HIS A 379 -15.59 26.53 0.01
CA HIS A 379 -14.22 26.78 -0.46
C HIS A 379 -13.25 26.04 0.47
N GLY A 380 -12.12 25.55 -0.06
CA GLY A 380 -11.15 24.80 0.74
C GLY A 380 -11.80 23.60 1.44
N ILE A 381 -11.50 23.44 2.72
CA ILE A 381 -12.05 22.35 3.54
C ILE A 381 -13.57 22.35 3.63
N ASP A 382 -14.25 23.50 3.46
CA ASP A 382 -15.72 23.58 3.55
C ASP A 382 -16.44 23.19 2.25
N ARG A 383 -15.72 22.64 1.26
CA ARG A 383 -16.26 22.30 -0.07
C ARG A 383 -16.29 20.80 -0.30
N GLY A 384 -17.46 20.19 -0.10
CA GLY A 384 -17.61 18.76 -0.35
C GLY A 384 -16.90 17.90 0.69
N ASN A 385 -16.77 18.41 1.91
CA ASN A 385 -16.06 17.72 2.98
C ASN A 385 -16.82 16.50 3.48
N SER A 386 -16.09 15.44 3.74
CA SER A 386 -16.52 14.21 4.39
C SER A 386 -15.26 13.41 4.71
N GLY A 387 -15.42 12.16 5.12
CA GLY A 387 -14.30 11.27 5.38
C GLY A 387 -14.76 9.83 5.49
N VAL A 388 -13.87 8.91 5.18
CA VAL A 388 -14.01 7.48 5.51
C VAL A 388 -13.22 7.22 6.77
N LEU A 389 -13.91 6.85 7.85
CA LEU A 389 -13.32 6.69 9.18
C LEU A 389 -13.32 5.22 9.58
N MET A 390 -12.16 4.59 9.50
CA MET A 390 -11.95 3.24 10.00
C MET A 390 -12.12 3.25 11.52
N MET A 391 -12.84 2.25 12.03
CA MET A 391 -13.19 2.14 13.46
C MET A 391 -13.88 3.40 14.02
N GLY A 392 -14.51 4.21 13.15
CA GLY A 392 -15.12 5.49 13.47
C GLY A 392 -14.14 6.58 13.91
N LYS A 393 -12.83 6.33 13.86
CA LYS A 393 -11.81 7.11 14.58
C LYS A 393 -10.67 7.63 13.69
N TYR A 394 -10.37 6.93 12.61
CA TYR A 394 -9.19 7.14 11.78
C TYR A 394 -9.63 7.49 10.35
N GLU A 395 -9.56 8.76 10.01
CA GLU A 395 -10.07 9.39 8.80
C GLU A 395 -9.05 9.36 7.66
N ILE A 396 -9.49 8.81 6.52
CA ILE A 396 -9.01 9.22 5.21
C ILE A 396 -9.96 10.28 4.65
N GLN A 397 -9.38 11.43 4.33
CA GLN A 397 -10.10 12.66 4.03
C GLN A 397 -10.80 12.63 2.65
N ILE A 398 -12.05 13.11 2.60
CA ILE A 398 -12.81 13.36 1.35
C ILE A 398 -13.09 14.85 1.22
N VAL A 399 -12.65 15.47 0.12
CA VAL A 399 -12.90 16.90 -0.13
C VAL A 399 -12.74 17.27 -1.60
N ASP A 400 -13.47 18.29 -2.10
CA ASP A 400 -13.27 18.85 -3.45
C ASP A 400 -12.28 20.02 -3.40
N MET A 401 -10.99 19.69 -3.55
CA MET A 401 -9.91 20.69 -3.64
C MET A 401 -9.43 20.98 -5.07
N ARG A 402 -10.02 20.34 -6.10
CA ARG A 402 -9.61 20.53 -7.50
C ARG A 402 -9.89 21.96 -8.00
N SER A 403 -10.91 22.62 -7.45
CA SER A 403 -11.32 23.97 -7.84
C SER A 403 -10.58 25.09 -7.09
N TYR A 404 -9.95 24.78 -5.95
CA TYR A 404 -9.23 25.74 -5.11
C TYR A 404 -8.30 24.99 -4.14
N ARG A 405 -7.00 24.96 -4.43
CA ARG A 405 -5.99 24.35 -3.54
C ARG A 405 -5.63 25.34 -2.44
N ASN A 406 -5.81 24.95 -1.19
CA ASN A 406 -5.15 25.61 -0.06
C ASN A 406 -3.63 25.30 -0.07
N ASP A 407 -2.87 25.90 0.83
CA ASP A 407 -1.44 25.65 0.97
C ASP A 407 -1.13 24.43 1.86
N ASP A 408 -2.16 23.86 2.50
CA ASP A 408 -2.03 22.79 3.48
C ASP A 408 -2.52 21.45 2.92
N ALA A 409 -1.57 20.64 2.42
CA ALA A 409 -1.85 19.40 1.74
C ALA A 409 -2.33 18.26 2.66
N GLU A 410 -2.15 18.41 3.98
CA GLU A 410 -2.73 17.51 4.98
C GLU A 410 -4.26 17.62 5.07
N GLU A 411 -4.87 18.59 4.38
CA GLU A 411 -6.32 18.71 4.24
C GLU A 411 -6.84 18.15 2.91
N TRP A 412 -5.98 17.66 2.01
CA TRP A 412 -6.37 17.22 0.67
C TRP A 412 -7.07 15.85 0.68
N ALA A 413 -7.80 15.54 -0.39
CA ALA A 413 -8.43 14.23 -0.54
C ALA A 413 -7.36 13.12 -0.50
N GLY A 414 -7.60 12.07 0.29
CA GLY A 414 -6.64 11.00 0.52
C GLY A 414 -5.59 11.28 1.61
N ALA A 415 -5.60 12.48 2.23
CA ALA A 415 -4.78 12.76 3.40
C ALA A 415 -5.24 11.94 4.61
N PHE A 416 -4.30 11.62 5.50
CA PHE A 416 -4.60 11.35 6.90
C PHE A 416 -4.46 12.66 7.67
N THR A 417 -5.58 13.33 7.91
CA THR A 417 -5.64 14.72 8.37
C THR A 417 -4.75 14.99 9.60
N ASP A 418 -3.99 16.09 9.57
CA ASP A 418 -3.11 16.57 10.66
C ASP A 418 -1.90 15.66 10.95
N GLN A 419 -1.58 14.74 10.01
CA GLN A 419 -0.40 13.87 10.10
C GLN A 419 0.29 13.67 8.74
N ALA A 420 -0.44 13.29 7.70
CA ALA A 420 0.14 12.91 6.40
C ALA A 420 -0.67 13.45 5.21
N GLU A 421 0.00 14.25 4.38
CA GLU A 421 -0.48 14.64 3.05
C GLU A 421 -0.54 13.42 2.10
N PRO A 422 -1.42 13.42 1.07
CA PRO A 422 -1.45 12.32 0.12
C PRO A 422 -0.19 12.34 -0.75
N HIS A 423 0.33 11.17 -1.13
CA HIS A 423 1.48 11.08 -2.04
C HIS A 423 1.26 11.82 -3.36
N HIS A 424 0.04 11.71 -3.89
CA HIS A 424 -0.38 12.29 -5.16
C HIS A 424 -1.79 12.88 -5.05
N ASP A 425 -2.05 13.87 -5.90
CA ASP A 425 -3.43 14.28 -6.17
C ASP A 425 -3.99 13.49 -7.36
N ALA A 426 -4.85 12.53 -7.06
CA ALA A 426 -5.49 11.63 -8.02
C ALA A 426 -7.01 11.83 -8.12
N VAL A 427 -7.57 12.97 -7.65
CA VAL A 427 -9.03 13.17 -7.76
C VAL A 427 -9.48 13.32 -9.22
N ARG A 428 -10.57 12.65 -9.58
CA ARG A 428 -11.30 12.84 -10.84
C ARG A 428 -12.06 14.18 -10.88
N GLU A 429 -12.68 14.52 -12.02
CA GLU A 429 -13.42 15.79 -12.12
C GLU A 429 -14.63 15.81 -11.17
N PRO A 430 -15.09 17.00 -10.74
CA PRO A 430 -16.36 17.12 -10.03
C PRO A 430 -17.50 16.50 -10.86
N ARG A 431 -18.38 15.74 -10.20
CA ARG A 431 -19.45 14.86 -10.74
C ARG A 431 -19.03 13.42 -11.02
N GLU A 432 -17.74 13.14 -11.14
CA GLU A 432 -17.28 11.77 -11.36
C GLU A 432 -17.25 11.03 -10.02
N TRP A 433 -17.52 9.73 -10.09
CA TRP A 433 -17.34 8.84 -8.95
C TRP A 433 -15.85 8.64 -8.74
N GLN A 434 -15.45 8.81 -7.48
CA GLN A 434 -14.13 8.50 -6.96
C GLN A 434 -14.22 7.12 -6.33
N GLN A 435 -13.21 6.28 -6.52
CA GLN A 435 -13.07 5.01 -5.82
C GLN A 435 -11.95 5.16 -4.78
N LEU A 436 -12.22 4.75 -3.55
CA LEU A 436 -11.25 4.77 -2.46
C LEU A 436 -11.14 3.36 -1.88
N ASP A 437 -10.00 2.74 -2.11
CA ASP A 437 -9.64 1.42 -1.60
C ASP A 437 -8.71 1.61 -0.40
N ILE A 438 -9.05 1.01 0.73
CA ILE A 438 -8.32 1.18 1.99
C ILE A 438 -7.99 -0.19 2.56
N LEU A 439 -6.72 -0.43 2.79
CA LEU A 439 -6.24 -1.54 3.59
C LEU A 439 -5.89 -1.02 4.98
N TRP A 440 -6.63 -1.49 5.97
CA TRP A 440 -6.56 -1.02 7.35
C TRP A 440 -6.16 -2.14 8.30
N GLN A 441 -5.18 -1.86 9.15
CA GLN A 441 -4.86 -2.66 10.34
C GLN A 441 -5.05 -1.79 11.57
N GLY A 442 -6.01 -2.17 12.43
CA GLY A 442 -6.37 -1.41 13.62
C GLY A 442 -5.28 -1.44 14.69
N PRO A 443 -5.28 -0.47 15.63
CA PRO A 443 -4.31 -0.47 16.72
C PRO A 443 -4.53 -1.65 17.66
N ARG A 444 -3.46 -2.17 18.27
CA ARG A 444 -3.55 -3.16 19.36
C ARG A 444 -3.14 -2.51 20.68
N PHE A 445 -3.91 -2.78 21.73
CA PHE A 445 -3.67 -2.24 23.07
C PHE A 445 -3.30 -3.36 24.04
N ASP A 446 -2.20 -3.20 24.78
CA ASP A 446 -1.83 -4.06 25.92
C ASP A 446 -1.45 -3.19 27.13
N GLY A 447 -2.45 -2.86 27.94
CA GLY A 447 -2.27 -1.93 29.06
C GLY A 447 -1.90 -0.53 28.58
N ASP A 448 -0.72 -0.04 28.97
CA ASP A 448 -0.21 1.27 28.54
C ASP A 448 0.54 1.20 27.20
N GLU A 449 0.78 0.00 26.64
CA GLU A 449 1.46 -0.18 25.36
C GLU A 449 0.45 -0.16 24.21
N VAL A 450 0.78 0.60 23.16
CA VAL A 450 0.00 0.67 21.92
C VAL A 450 0.87 0.26 20.75
N VAL A 451 0.33 -0.65 19.96
CA VAL A 451 0.79 -0.96 18.61
C VAL A 451 -0.01 -0.06 17.67
N PRO A 452 0.59 0.95 17.03
CA PRO A 452 -0.14 1.90 16.20
C PRO A 452 -0.80 1.24 14.99
N ALA A 453 -1.94 1.80 14.59
CA ALA A 453 -2.65 1.36 13.39
C ALA A 453 -1.84 1.63 12.12
N GLN A 454 -2.10 0.86 11.05
CA GLN A 454 -1.46 1.02 9.75
C GLN A 454 -2.50 1.19 8.64
N VAL A 455 -2.22 2.07 7.68
CA VAL A 455 -3.12 2.30 6.53
C VAL A 455 -2.37 2.41 5.21
N THR A 456 -2.83 1.65 4.22
CA THR A 456 -2.57 1.89 2.79
C THR A 456 -3.89 2.30 2.15
N ALA A 457 -3.88 3.38 1.38
CA ALA A 457 -5.07 3.90 0.72
C ALA A 457 -4.76 4.25 -0.74
N LEU A 458 -5.62 3.82 -1.66
CA LEU A 458 -5.56 4.12 -3.08
C LEU A 458 -6.80 4.93 -3.47
N LEU A 459 -6.57 6.10 -4.07
CA LEU A 459 -7.62 6.93 -4.62
C LEU A 459 -7.60 6.80 -6.14
N ASN A 460 -8.65 6.21 -6.71
CA ASN A 460 -8.75 5.86 -8.12
C ASN A 460 -7.52 5.06 -8.60
N GLY A 461 -7.12 4.04 -7.83
CA GLY A 461 -5.97 3.18 -8.13
C GLY A 461 -4.60 3.82 -7.91
N VAL A 462 -4.53 5.10 -7.53
CA VAL A 462 -3.28 5.76 -7.19
C VAL A 462 -3.07 5.69 -5.68
N ALA A 463 -1.97 5.08 -5.24
CA ALA A 463 -1.58 5.07 -3.84
C ALA A 463 -1.42 6.52 -3.32
N VAL A 464 -2.26 6.89 -2.35
CA VAL A 464 -2.23 8.19 -1.66
C VAL A 464 -1.67 8.06 -0.25
N GLN A 465 -1.78 6.88 0.37
CA GLN A 465 -1.06 6.50 1.58
C GLN A 465 -0.47 5.11 1.37
N THR A 466 0.76 4.88 1.82
CA THR A 466 1.41 3.56 1.73
C THR A 466 1.95 3.18 3.10
N ARG A 467 1.26 2.26 3.76
CA ARG A 467 1.62 1.74 5.09
C ARG A 467 1.93 2.84 6.11
N LEU A 468 1.12 3.90 6.12
CA LEU A 468 1.23 4.98 7.10
C LEU A 468 0.93 4.41 8.49
N LEU A 469 1.86 4.58 9.44
CA LEU A 469 1.60 4.37 10.86
C LEU A 469 0.79 5.55 11.39
N ALA A 470 -0.43 5.34 11.85
CA ALA A 470 -1.23 6.41 12.43
C ALA A 470 -0.69 6.77 13.82
N ASP A 471 -0.39 8.04 14.07
CA ASP A 471 0.08 8.52 15.37
C ASP A 471 -1.05 8.59 16.42
N GLY A 472 -2.30 8.45 15.96
CA GLY A 472 -3.50 8.47 16.78
C GLY A 472 -4.77 8.68 15.95
N PRO A 473 -5.94 8.72 16.60
CA PRO A 473 -7.19 9.02 15.92
C PRO A 473 -7.24 10.50 15.50
N ASN A 474 -7.87 10.78 14.36
CA ASN A 474 -7.97 12.13 13.77
C ASN A 474 -9.41 12.50 13.39
N ALA A 475 -10.42 11.80 13.92
CA ALA A 475 -11.85 11.93 13.61
C ALA A 475 -12.46 13.36 13.61
N ASP A 476 -11.86 14.33 14.31
CA ASP A 476 -12.33 15.73 14.33
C ASP A 476 -11.52 16.66 13.40
N GLY A 477 -10.65 16.07 12.58
CA GLY A 477 -9.66 16.72 11.73
C GLY A 477 -8.40 17.14 12.49
N THR A 478 -8.17 16.65 13.70
CA THR A 478 -6.92 16.91 14.44
C THR A 478 -6.45 15.64 15.10
N LEU A 479 -5.15 15.40 15.09
CA LEU A 479 -4.54 14.23 15.68
C LEU A 479 -4.70 14.27 17.21
N ALA A 480 -5.25 13.20 17.77
CA ALA A 480 -5.40 13.01 19.21
C ALA A 480 -4.51 11.87 19.70
N GLU A 481 -4.27 11.81 21.00
CA GLU A 481 -3.56 10.69 21.62
C GLU A 481 -4.42 9.41 21.55
N TYR A 482 -3.75 8.25 21.45
CA TYR A 482 -4.43 6.97 21.53
C TYR A 482 -5.15 6.79 22.86
N GLU A 483 -6.40 6.36 22.80
CA GLU A 483 -7.18 5.90 23.93
C GLU A 483 -7.66 4.48 23.65
N GLU A 484 -7.49 3.56 24.61
CA GLU A 484 -7.93 2.17 24.48
C GLU A 484 -9.41 2.09 24.09
N HIS A 485 -9.68 1.30 23.07
CA HIS A 485 -11.03 1.02 22.59
C HIS A 485 -11.17 -0.45 22.19
N ALA A 486 -12.39 -0.86 21.85
CA ALA A 486 -12.63 -2.22 21.36
C ALA A 486 -11.79 -2.51 20.10
N SER A 487 -11.34 -3.76 19.95
CA SER A 487 -10.54 -4.22 18.80
C SER A 487 -11.27 -4.11 17.46
N GLU A 488 -12.61 -4.04 17.49
CA GLU A 488 -13.46 -3.83 16.33
C GLU A 488 -14.48 -2.72 16.62
N LEU A 489 -14.63 -1.78 15.68
CA LEU A 489 -15.62 -0.71 15.73
C LEU A 489 -16.24 -0.49 14.34
N PRO A 490 -17.40 0.17 14.23
CA PRO A 490 -18.03 0.46 12.95
C PRO A 490 -17.13 1.26 12.01
N LEU A 491 -17.29 1.04 10.69
CA LEU A 491 -16.88 2.01 9.68
C LEU A 491 -17.82 3.22 9.77
N ARG A 492 -17.29 4.43 9.68
CA ARG A 492 -18.10 5.67 9.68
C ARG A 492 -17.84 6.50 8.42
N LEU A 493 -18.91 7.01 7.82
CA LEU A 493 -18.86 8.02 6.76
C LEU A 493 -19.33 9.34 7.35
N GLN A 494 -18.44 10.35 7.32
CA GLN A 494 -18.65 11.60 8.03
C GLN A 494 -19.61 12.54 7.27
N GLU A 495 -20.58 13.11 7.97
CA GLU A 495 -21.31 14.30 7.55
C GLU A 495 -20.54 15.55 8.01
N ASP A 496 -20.10 16.41 7.08
CA ASP A 496 -19.46 17.69 7.45
C ASP A 496 -19.99 18.87 6.62
N ASN A 497 -21.27 19.17 6.83
CA ASN A 497 -22.02 20.28 6.24
C ASN A 497 -21.94 20.36 4.70
N SER A 498 -21.67 19.23 4.06
CA SER A 498 -21.51 19.11 2.62
C SER A 498 -22.29 17.91 2.11
N ARG A 499 -22.98 18.10 0.98
CA ARG A 499 -23.65 16.97 0.31
C ARG A 499 -22.60 16.07 -0.32
N VAL A 500 -22.55 14.81 0.09
CA VAL A 500 -21.70 13.77 -0.52
C VAL A 500 -22.55 12.52 -0.75
N LYS A 501 -22.31 11.86 -1.88
CA LYS A 501 -22.99 10.62 -2.26
C LYS A 501 -22.02 9.45 -2.15
N PHE A 502 -22.52 8.31 -1.68
CA PHE A 502 -21.78 7.06 -1.55
C PHE A 502 -22.54 5.94 -2.25
N ARG A 503 -21.81 4.97 -2.79
CA ARG A 503 -22.34 3.72 -3.35
C ARG A 503 -21.26 2.66 -3.30
N ASN A 504 -21.60 1.45 -3.74
CA ASN A 504 -20.67 0.32 -3.89
C ASN A 504 -19.65 0.33 -2.74
N THR A 505 -20.17 0.23 -1.52
CA THR A 505 -19.35 0.27 -0.32
C THR A 505 -19.37 -1.10 0.31
N TRP A 506 -18.20 -1.68 0.52
CA TRP A 506 -18.07 -3.00 1.11
C TRP A 506 -16.84 -3.07 2.02
N ALA A 507 -16.87 -4.03 2.94
CA ALA A 507 -15.80 -4.32 3.87
C ALA A 507 -15.52 -5.82 3.89
N ARG A 508 -14.25 -6.19 3.86
CA ARG A 508 -13.78 -7.57 4.01
C ARG A 508 -12.87 -7.64 5.22
N SER A 509 -13.26 -8.43 6.22
CA SER A 509 -12.44 -8.70 7.40
C SER A 509 -11.15 -9.42 7.00
N LEU A 510 -10.05 -9.10 7.67
CA LEU A 510 -8.73 -9.73 7.46
C LEU A 510 -8.29 -10.61 8.65
N ASP A 511 -9.06 -10.57 9.74
CA ASP A 511 -8.85 -11.35 10.96
C ASP A 511 -9.24 -12.84 10.83
#